data_AF-A0A817DLH5-F1
#
_entry.id   AF-A0A817DLH5-F1
#
_cell.length_a   1.000
_cell.length_b   1.000
_cell.length_c   1.000
_cell.angle_alpha   90.00
_cell.angle_beta   90.00
_cell.angle_gamma   90.00
#
_symmetry.space_group_name_H-M   'P 1'
#
loop_
_entity.id
_entity.type
_entity.pdbx_description
1 polymer ?
#
loop_
_entity_poly.entity_id
_entity_poly.type
_entity_poly.pdbx_seq_one_letter_code
_entity_poly.pdbx_strand_id
1 'polypeptide(L)'
;MMLLQPPKIVCSLNFLQALKIAQALADLKPSYVRLPGGNDLAGPIIPERFIWNNTIGLLVNRPGRRGIWTGYNTEGFGLIELLTFAEDIGATPILAVYAGYSFDGKAVPRNQLQPYIDEVVKELDVLTTSVSDNRMGALRAHLGPSQPFNIKYVESDNEDWIGPAPSAYSYRWPAFYNVLSQKYPNITFIATTTKSINSPPAVDDHDYQVPLFFIQNFFINDDDSKINDAFTTGRLDFPSIKSSVAELIYRIGLERNSDIIIGGCYVLVLQNIDNTQWTPNLIVFNADLIVKSTSYLAQKMFGENLEEGDSKFGNLYFVATKCTNDNTLIVKLASVDSNDIAIKIQTQGSTTSSVGLAYILTAGPAIVPSTVYNNWYC
;
A
#
# COMPACT_ATOMS: atom_id res chain seq x y z
N MET A 1 -14.15 6.84 31.18
CA MET A 1 -13.70 5.46 30.89
C MET A 1 -14.89 4.52 31.06
N MET A 2 -15.72 4.36 30.03
CA MET A 2 -16.67 3.25 29.96
C MET A 2 -15.94 2.13 29.23
N LEU A 3 -15.38 1.19 29.99
CA LEU A 3 -14.98 -0.10 29.46
C LEU A 3 -16.25 -0.95 29.45
N LEU A 4 -16.84 -1.14 28.27
CA LEU A 4 -17.61 -2.36 28.05
C LEU A 4 -16.60 -3.49 28.11
N GLN A 5 -16.64 -4.28 29.19
CA GLN A 5 -16.01 -5.59 29.19
C GLN A 5 -16.48 -6.31 27.93
N PRO A 6 -15.59 -6.85 27.07
CA PRO A 6 -16.04 -7.91 26.19
C PRO A 6 -16.52 -9.02 27.13
N PRO A 7 -17.78 -9.49 27.02
CA PRO A 7 -18.12 -10.77 27.61
C PRO A 7 -17.11 -11.76 27.03
N LYS A 8 -16.57 -12.62 27.91
CA LYS A 8 -15.77 -13.82 27.60
C LYS A 8 -15.80 -14.16 26.11
N ILE A 9 -14.64 -14.23 25.44
CA ILE A 9 -14.42 -14.68 24.05
C ILE A 9 -15.60 -15.54 23.54
N VAL A 10 -16.61 -14.85 23.06
CA VAL A 10 -17.70 -15.34 22.24
C VAL A 10 -17.46 -14.51 21.00
N CYS A 11 -17.32 -15.19 19.86
CA CYS A 11 -17.20 -14.59 18.53
C CYS A 11 -18.22 -13.45 18.38
N SER A 12 -17.82 -12.24 18.75
CA SER A 12 -18.64 -11.05 18.55
C SER A 12 -18.62 -10.79 17.05
N LEU A 13 -19.76 -10.38 16.50
CA LEU A 13 -19.91 -10.11 15.07
C LEU A 13 -18.79 -9.18 14.57
N ASN A 14 -18.38 -8.21 15.40
CA ASN A 14 -17.29 -7.28 15.13
C ASN A 14 -15.91 -7.95 15.00
N PHE A 15 -15.61 -8.96 15.83
CA PHE A 15 -14.36 -9.70 15.72
C PHE A 15 -14.35 -10.56 14.44
N LEU A 16 -15.46 -11.23 14.12
CA LEU A 16 -15.58 -12.00 12.88
C LEU A 16 -15.44 -11.10 11.64
N GLN A 17 -15.98 -9.88 11.70
CA GLN A 17 -15.88 -8.92 10.62
C GLN A 17 -14.43 -8.43 10.42
N ALA A 18 -13.71 -8.13 11.51
CA ALA A 18 -12.28 -7.79 11.45
C ALA A 18 -11.46 -8.94 10.82
N LEU A 19 -11.74 -10.20 11.19
CA LEU A 19 -11.09 -11.37 10.60
C LEU A 19 -11.38 -11.51 9.10
N LYS A 20 -12.59 -11.22 8.63
CA LYS A 20 -12.90 -11.23 7.19
C LYS A 20 -12.12 -10.18 6.42
N ILE A 21 -11.93 -8.99 7.00
CA ILE A 21 -11.11 -7.92 6.40
C ILE A 21 -9.65 -8.34 6.36
N ALA A 22 -9.11 -8.85 7.47
CA ALA A 22 -7.75 -9.39 7.54
C ALA A 22 -7.52 -10.50 6.50
N GLN A 23 -8.47 -11.44 6.37
CA GLN A 23 -8.41 -12.50 5.36
C GLN A 23 -8.47 -11.95 3.94
N ALA A 24 -9.32 -10.94 3.67
CA ALA A 24 -9.37 -10.31 2.36
C ALA A 24 -8.03 -9.65 1.99
N LEU A 25 -7.32 -9.06 2.95
CA LEU A 25 -5.98 -8.52 2.74
C LEU A 25 -4.95 -9.64 2.50
N ALA A 26 -4.97 -10.69 3.31
CA ALA A 26 -4.08 -11.85 3.15
C ALA A 26 -4.29 -12.57 1.81
N ASP A 27 -5.53 -12.66 1.32
CA ASP A 27 -5.88 -13.25 0.03
C ASP A 27 -5.25 -12.53 -1.17
N LEU A 28 -4.81 -11.27 -1.02
CA LEU A 28 -4.05 -10.54 -2.04
C LEU A 28 -2.62 -11.06 -2.15
N LYS A 29 -2.11 -11.75 -1.13
CA LYS A 29 -0.72 -12.18 -0.98
C LYS A 29 0.27 -11.02 -1.24
N PRO A 30 0.15 -9.91 -0.51
CA PRO A 30 1.00 -8.75 -0.74
C PRO A 30 2.45 -9.07 -0.34
N SER A 31 3.42 -8.75 -1.19
CA SER A 31 4.84 -8.88 -0.83
C SER A 31 5.25 -7.87 0.24
N TYR A 32 4.57 -6.72 0.32
CA TYR A 32 4.80 -5.71 1.33
C TYR A 32 3.53 -4.93 1.75
N VAL A 33 3.60 -4.27 2.91
CA VAL A 33 2.59 -3.33 3.41
C VAL A 33 3.29 -2.07 3.93
N ARG A 34 2.88 -0.89 3.44
CA ARG A 34 3.31 0.41 3.95
C ARG A 34 2.51 0.80 5.20
N LEU A 35 3.19 1.09 6.32
CA LEU A 35 2.55 1.43 7.59
C LEU A 35 3.49 2.16 8.57
N PRO A 36 2.97 2.84 9.60
CA PRO A 36 1.70 3.54 9.58
C PRO A 36 1.78 4.67 8.56
N GLY A 37 0.76 4.83 7.73
CA GLY A 37 0.94 5.54 6.47
C GLY A 37 -0.04 6.67 6.20
N GLY A 38 0.33 7.40 5.15
CA GLY A 38 -0.39 8.53 4.64
C GLY A 38 -0.35 9.72 5.58
N ASN A 39 -1.31 10.60 5.37
CA ASN A 39 -1.46 11.84 6.10
C ASN A 39 -1.60 11.63 7.62
N ASP A 40 -2.06 10.43 8.04
CA ASP A 40 -2.33 10.14 9.45
C ASP A 40 -1.04 9.87 10.25
N LEU A 41 0.09 9.57 9.58
CA LEU A 41 1.44 9.59 10.16
C LEU A 41 1.83 11.02 10.59
N ALA A 42 1.71 11.96 9.65
CA ALA A 42 2.09 13.36 9.85
C ALA A 42 1.17 14.08 10.86
N GLY A 43 -0.11 13.67 10.90
CA GLY A 43 -1.13 14.24 11.76
C GLY A 43 -1.50 15.69 11.40
N PRO A 44 -2.55 16.23 12.04
CA PRO A 44 -3.03 17.58 11.75
C PRO A 44 -2.08 18.67 12.25
N ILE A 45 -1.32 18.42 13.31
CA ILE A 45 -0.29 19.29 13.88
C ILE A 45 0.82 18.42 14.48
N ILE A 46 2.02 18.97 14.67
CA ILE A 46 3.20 18.23 15.16
C ILE A 46 2.95 17.46 16.48
N PRO A 47 2.21 18.00 17.48
CA PRO A 47 1.88 17.24 18.70
C PRO A 47 0.86 16.10 18.51
N GLU A 48 0.10 16.09 17.40
CA GLU A 48 -0.96 15.13 17.08
C GLU A 48 -0.58 14.17 15.92
N ARG A 49 0.70 14.16 15.55
CA ARG A 49 1.30 13.13 14.68
C ARG A 49 1.15 11.73 15.28
N PHE A 50 1.48 10.71 14.50
CA PHE A 50 1.70 9.37 15.03
C PHE A 50 2.96 9.35 15.91
N ILE A 51 2.80 8.98 17.19
CA ILE A 51 3.89 8.89 18.18
C ILE A 51 3.98 7.44 18.61
N TRP A 52 4.94 6.69 18.07
CA TRP A 52 4.97 5.23 18.17
C TRP A 52 4.88 4.70 19.61
N ASN A 53 5.56 5.35 20.56
CA ASN A 53 5.59 4.90 21.95
C ASN A 53 4.28 5.16 22.71
N ASN A 54 3.37 5.98 22.17
CA ASN A 54 1.99 6.12 22.67
C ASN A 54 1.07 4.99 22.17
N THR A 55 1.54 4.14 21.26
CA THR A 55 0.76 3.09 20.60
C THR A 55 1.10 1.68 21.09
N ILE A 56 1.97 1.57 22.09
CA ILE A 56 2.44 0.28 22.62
C ILE A 56 2.10 0.13 24.10
N GLY A 57 2.20 -1.09 24.61
CA GLY A 57 1.86 -1.42 26.00
C GLY A 57 0.35 -1.53 26.22
N LEU A 58 -0.07 -1.47 27.49
CA LEU A 58 -1.47 -1.67 27.87
C LEU A 58 -2.39 -0.61 27.26
N LEU A 59 -3.51 -1.04 26.69
CA LEU A 59 -4.50 -0.16 26.05
C LEU A 59 -4.96 1.00 26.95
N VAL A 60 -5.10 0.75 28.25
CA VAL A 60 -5.52 1.77 29.23
C VAL A 60 -4.52 2.92 29.41
N ASN A 61 -3.28 2.72 28.96
CA ASN A 61 -2.21 3.73 29.01
C ASN A 61 -1.98 4.39 27.65
N ARG A 62 -2.67 3.94 26.58
CA ARG A 62 -2.56 4.56 25.26
C ARG A 62 -3.47 5.80 25.24
N PRO A 63 -2.93 7.02 25.08
CA PRO A 63 -3.73 8.24 25.18
C PRO A 63 -4.67 8.43 23.99
N GLY A 64 -4.39 7.77 22.86
CA GLY A 64 -4.98 8.09 21.58
C GLY A 64 -4.50 9.44 21.04
N ARG A 65 -5.03 9.84 19.89
CA ARG A 65 -4.80 11.17 19.29
C ARG A 65 -5.92 11.53 18.31
N ARG A 66 -6.01 12.83 17.98
CA ARG A 66 -6.84 13.27 16.86
C ARG A 66 -6.16 12.85 15.54
N GLY A 67 -6.87 12.13 14.70
CA GLY A 67 -6.41 11.79 13.35
C GLY A 67 -6.58 12.95 12.36
N ILE A 68 -6.13 12.76 11.13
CA ILE A 68 -6.32 13.74 10.04
C ILE A 68 -7.61 13.52 9.24
N TRP A 69 -8.20 12.32 9.35
CA TRP A 69 -9.40 11.93 8.63
C TRP A 69 -10.64 12.07 9.51
N THR A 70 -11.34 10.98 9.84
CA THR A 70 -12.47 11.04 10.78
C THR A 70 -12.13 10.59 12.18
N GLY A 71 -12.52 11.43 13.14
CA GLY A 71 -12.58 11.06 14.55
C GLY A 71 -11.23 11.02 15.26
N TYR A 72 -11.19 10.18 16.29
CA TYR A 72 -10.08 10.04 17.21
C TYR A 72 -9.49 8.64 17.07
N ASN A 73 -8.18 8.55 16.88
CA ASN A 73 -7.47 7.29 16.87
C ASN A 73 -7.24 6.85 18.31
N THR A 74 -7.71 5.66 18.67
CA THR A 74 -7.50 5.09 20.01
C THR A 74 -6.08 4.56 20.21
N GLU A 75 -5.33 4.39 19.11
CA GLU A 75 -4.03 3.71 19.08
C GLU A 75 -4.09 2.26 19.58
N GLY A 76 -5.27 1.63 19.53
CA GLY A 76 -5.46 0.22 19.90
C GLY A 76 -4.89 -0.78 18.89
N PHE A 77 -4.81 -0.39 17.61
CA PHE A 77 -4.08 -1.11 16.57
C PHE A 77 -2.82 -0.30 16.24
N GLY A 78 -1.85 -0.38 17.15
CA GLY A 78 -0.64 0.45 17.18
C GLY A 78 0.53 -0.19 16.45
N LEU A 79 1.74 0.34 16.67
CA LEU A 79 2.94 -0.06 15.94
C LEU A 79 3.18 -1.58 15.95
N ILE A 80 3.11 -2.22 17.11
CA ILE A 80 3.36 -3.66 17.24
C ILE A 80 2.27 -4.45 16.54
N GLU A 81 1.00 -4.09 16.71
CA GLU A 81 -0.10 -4.80 16.08
C GLU A 81 -0.08 -4.66 14.55
N LEU A 82 0.28 -3.47 14.02
CA LEU A 82 0.45 -3.20 12.59
C LEU A 82 1.56 -4.06 11.97
N LEU A 83 2.74 -4.10 12.60
CA LEU A 83 3.88 -4.86 12.09
C LEU A 83 3.67 -6.38 12.21
N THR A 84 3.09 -6.84 13.32
CA THR A 84 2.72 -8.25 13.47
C THR A 84 1.69 -8.66 12.43
N PHE A 85 0.69 -7.81 12.16
CA PHE A 85 -0.29 -8.09 11.10
C PHE A 85 0.38 -8.22 9.72
N ALA A 86 1.34 -7.35 9.39
CA ALA A 86 2.07 -7.45 8.13
C ALA A 86 2.81 -8.81 8.01
N GLU A 87 3.51 -9.24 9.06
CA GLU A 87 4.18 -10.55 9.08
C GLU A 87 3.18 -11.73 9.02
N ASP A 88 2.07 -11.65 9.75
CA ASP A 88 1.03 -12.70 9.79
C ASP A 88 0.38 -12.94 8.42
N ILE A 89 0.24 -11.90 7.59
CA ILE A 89 -0.25 -12.04 6.21
C ILE A 89 0.85 -12.35 5.19
N GLY A 90 2.09 -12.57 5.66
CA GLY A 90 3.24 -12.92 4.83
C GLY A 90 3.91 -11.74 4.12
N ALA A 91 3.63 -10.50 4.53
CA ALA A 91 4.15 -9.29 3.90
C ALA A 91 5.35 -8.71 4.67
N THR A 92 6.29 -8.10 3.93
CA THR A 92 7.35 -7.29 4.54
C THR A 92 6.84 -5.86 4.83
N PRO A 93 7.05 -5.30 6.02
CA PRO A 93 6.65 -3.92 6.27
C PRO A 93 7.58 -2.91 5.57
N ILE A 94 6.98 -1.89 4.95
CA ILE A 94 7.65 -0.61 4.67
C ILE A 94 7.25 0.33 5.80
N LEU A 95 8.18 0.59 6.73
CA LEU A 95 7.91 1.40 7.91
C LEU A 95 8.04 2.88 7.56
N ALA A 96 6.94 3.63 7.58
CA ALA A 96 7.00 5.08 7.48
C ALA A 96 7.23 5.69 8.88
N VAL A 97 8.17 6.62 8.97
CA VAL A 97 8.56 7.28 10.23
C VAL A 97 8.33 8.78 10.12
N TYR A 98 7.87 9.40 11.20
CA TYR A 98 7.62 10.84 11.17
C TYR A 98 8.94 11.62 11.09
N ALA A 99 9.07 12.50 10.09
CA ALA A 99 10.30 13.28 9.88
C ALA A 99 10.12 14.79 10.01
N GLY A 100 9.10 15.24 10.76
CA GLY A 100 9.04 16.62 11.24
C GLY A 100 8.13 17.57 10.46
N TYR A 101 7.14 17.09 9.71
CA TYR A 101 6.15 17.93 9.03
C TYR A 101 4.71 17.46 9.30
N SER A 102 3.77 18.41 9.45
CA SER A 102 2.35 18.13 9.70
C SER A 102 1.41 18.92 8.79
N PHE A 103 0.14 18.50 8.75
CA PHE A 103 -0.86 19.02 7.80
C PHE A 103 -1.32 20.47 8.04
N ASP A 104 -0.93 21.09 9.15
CA ASP A 104 -1.06 22.55 9.34
C ASP A 104 0.01 23.37 8.61
N GLY A 105 0.85 22.70 7.80
CA GLY A 105 1.90 23.33 6.99
C GLY A 105 3.17 23.67 7.78
N LYS A 106 3.27 23.20 9.03
CA LYS A 106 4.43 23.49 9.88
C LYS A 106 5.47 22.36 9.81
N ALA A 107 6.72 22.79 9.75
CA ALA A 107 7.88 21.93 9.91
C ALA A 107 8.57 22.20 11.25
N VAL A 108 9.11 21.15 11.86
CA VAL A 108 10.04 21.27 12.99
C VAL A 108 11.27 22.06 12.53
N PRO A 109 11.66 23.16 13.22
CA PRO A 109 12.83 23.93 12.85
C PRO A 109 14.11 23.08 12.82
N ARG A 110 15.04 23.41 11.92
CA ARG A 110 16.31 22.68 11.73
C ARG A 110 17.06 22.41 13.04
N ASN A 111 17.12 23.39 13.95
CA ASN A 111 17.81 23.28 15.24
C ASN A 111 17.02 22.52 16.33
N GLN A 112 15.84 22.00 16.00
CA GLN A 112 14.95 21.27 16.90
C GLN A 112 14.63 19.85 16.39
N LEU A 113 15.31 19.37 15.35
CA LEU A 113 15.06 18.05 14.78
C LEU A 113 15.58 16.89 15.65
N GLN A 114 16.61 17.14 16.47
CA GLN A 114 17.30 16.07 17.19
C GLN A 114 16.37 15.16 18.03
N PRO A 115 15.40 15.70 18.82
CA PRO A 115 14.49 14.84 19.58
C PRO A 115 13.64 13.91 18.71
N TYR A 116 13.29 14.32 17.48
CA TYR A 116 12.51 13.51 16.55
C TYR A 116 13.38 12.44 15.87
N ILE A 117 14.64 12.78 15.57
CA ILE A 117 15.62 11.80 15.09
C ILE A 117 15.86 10.73 16.17
N ASP A 118 16.04 11.14 17.43
CA ASP A 118 16.22 10.22 18.56
C ASP A 118 14.99 9.33 18.79
N GLU A 119 13.78 9.84 18.53
CA GLU A 119 12.53 9.09 18.59
C GLU A 119 12.49 7.97 17.57
N VAL A 120 12.83 8.26 16.31
CA VAL A 120 12.91 7.26 15.22
C VAL A 120 14.04 6.26 15.48
N VAL A 121 15.18 6.71 16.01
CA VAL A 121 16.26 5.82 16.39
C VAL A 121 15.80 4.83 17.46
N LYS A 122 15.06 5.28 18.48
CA LYS A 122 14.50 4.39 19.51
C LYS A 122 13.43 3.45 18.96
N GLU A 123 12.60 3.94 18.04
CA GLU A 123 11.61 3.12 17.34
C GLU A 123 12.31 1.95 16.63
N LEU A 124 13.28 2.24 15.77
CA LEU A 124 14.04 1.23 15.04
C LEU A 124 14.85 0.31 15.97
N ASP A 125 15.43 0.82 17.07
CA ASP A 125 16.11 -0.03 18.05
C ASP A 125 15.15 -1.05 18.68
N VAL A 126 13.91 -0.65 19.03
CA VAL A 126 12.88 -1.56 19.56
C VAL A 126 12.50 -2.60 18.52
N LEU A 127 12.35 -2.20 17.26
CA LEU A 127 11.85 -3.10 16.22
C LEU A 127 12.91 -4.08 15.70
N THR A 128 14.18 -3.65 15.63
CA THR A 128 15.22 -4.37 14.86
C THR A 128 16.32 -4.99 15.73
N THR A 129 16.47 -4.62 17.00
CA THR A 129 17.57 -5.17 17.83
C THR A 129 17.22 -6.54 18.41
N SER A 130 18.20 -7.44 18.49
CA SER A 130 18.05 -8.72 19.20
C SER A 130 17.75 -8.50 20.69
N VAL A 131 17.13 -9.49 21.35
CA VAL A 131 16.89 -9.44 22.80
C VAL A 131 18.18 -9.57 23.60
N SER A 132 19.18 -10.31 23.08
CA SER A 132 20.44 -10.55 23.78
C SER A 132 21.32 -9.31 23.88
N ASP A 133 21.15 -8.35 22.98
CA ASP A 133 22.12 -7.27 22.79
C ASP A 133 21.62 -5.92 23.33
N ASN A 134 20.35 -5.77 23.72
CA ASN A 134 19.78 -4.45 24.06
C ASN A 134 18.49 -4.48 24.90
N ARG A 135 18.33 -3.49 25.80
CA ARG A 135 17.08 -3.18 26.54
C ARG A 135 15.89 -2.95 25.60
N MET A 136 16.12 -2.43 24.40
CA MET A 136 15.05 -2.17 23.42
C MET A 136 14.49 -3.46 22.82
N GLY A 137 15.34 -4.47 22.56
CA GLY A 137 14.88 -5.80 22.15
C GLY A 137 14.07 -6.49 23.26
N ALA A 138 14.50 -6.36 24.52
CA ALA A 138 13.74 -6.85 25.67
C ALA A 138 12.37 -6.15 25.83
N LEU A 139 12.28 -4.85 25.53
CA LEU A 139 11.00 -4.14 25.48
C LEU A 139 10.08 -4.73 24.42
N ARG A 140 10.55 -4.95 23.19
CA ARG A 140 9.76 -5.59 22.12
C ARG A 140 9.28 -6.98 22.55
N ALA A 141 10.15 -7.80 23.12
CA ALA A 141 9.78 -9.13 23.60
C ALA A 141 8.69 -9.08 24.69
N HIS A 142 8.71 -8.07 25.57
CA HIS A 142 7.65 -7.87 26.56
C HIS A 142 6.31 -7.42 25.94
N LEU A 143 6.35 -6.79 24.76
CA LEU A 143 5.17 -6.39 24.00
C LEU A 143 4.57 -7.55 23.17
N GLY A 144 5.27 -8.69 23.09
CA GLY A 144 4.81 -9.91 22.40
C GLY A 144 5.87 -10.50 21.46
N PRO A 145 6.36 -9.75 20.45
CA PRO A 145 7.30 -10.28 19.47
C PRO A 145 8.72 -10.47 20.03
N SER A 146 9.17 -11.72 20.16
CA SER A 146 10.52 -12.00 20.65
C SER A 146 11.60 -11.76 19.59
N GLN A 147 11.31 -12.05 18.32
CA GLN A 147 12.25 -11.85 17.22
C GLN A 147 12.18 -10.40 16.71
N PRO A 148 13.30 -9.84 16.20
CA PRO A 148 13.26 -8.59 15.48
C PRO A 148 12.35 -8.66 14.25
N PHE A 149 11.66 -7.56 13.96
CA PHE A 149 10.91 -7.44 12.72
C PHE A 149 11.86 -7.32 11.52
N ASN A 150 11.49 -7.93 10.40
CA ASN A 150 12.26 -7.82 9.15
C ASN A 150 11.97 -6.49 8.43
N ILE A 151 12.58 -5.41 8.90
CA ILE A 151 12.44 -4.06 8.31
C ILE A 151 13.56 -3.85 7.29
N LYS A 152 13.22 -3.92 6.00
CA LYS A 152 14.15 -3.65 4.89
C LYS A 152 14.05 -2.23 4.35
N TYR A 153 12.86 -1.62 4.48
CA TYR A 153 12.56 -0.31 3.94
C TYR A 153 12.00 0.60 5.03
N VAL A 154 12.53 1.82 5.10
CA VAL A 154 12.00 2.88 5.96
C VAL A 154 11.73 4.12 5.11
N GLU A 155 10.49 4.59 5.11
CA GLU A 155 10.12 5.82 4.43
C GLU A 155 10.14 6.99 5.40
N SER A 156 10.78 8.09 5.00
CA SER A 156 10.95 9.27 5.85
C SER A 156 9.84 10.28 5.57
N ASP A 157 8.83 10.29 6.45
CA ASP A 157 7.64 11.16 6.40
C ASP A 157 6.64 10.75 5.30
N ASN A 158 5.78 11.67 4.85
CA ASN A 158 4.76 11.41 3.83
C ASN A 158 4.48 12.64 2.96
N GLU A 159 4.48 12.46 1.64
CA GLU A 159 4.06 13.46 0.64
C GLU A 159 4.75 14.84 0.73
N ASP A 160 6.06 14.89 1.01
CA ASP A 160 6.79 16.16 1.18
C ASP A 160 6.98 16.98 -0.11
N TRP A 161 6.29 16.62 -1.20
CA TRP A 161 6.13 17.46 -2.40
C TRP A 161 4.98 18.46 -2.31
N ILE A 162 4.11 18.36 -1.28
CA ILE A 162 2.88 19.14 -1.15
C ILE A 162 3.10 20.44 -0.38
N GLY A 163 2.56 21.54 -0.92
CA GLY A 163 2.51 22.82 -0.24
C GLY A 163 3.92 23.33 0.15
N PRO A 164 4.13 23.80 1.40
CA PRO A 164 5.43 24.29 1.85
C PRO A 164 6.42 23.19 2.25
N ALA A 165 6.01 21.91 2.27
CA ALA A 165 6.85 20.79 2.70
C ALA A 165 8.22 20.69 1.98
N PRO A 166 8.33 20.93 0.65
CA PRO A 166 9.60 20.75 -0.06
C PRO A 166 10.73 21.62 0.48
N SER A 167 10.42 22.86 0.87
CA SER A 167 11.43 23.79 1.42
C SER A 167 12.00 23.24 2.73
N ALA A 168 11.15 22.69 3.59
CA ALA A 168 11.60 22.10 4.83
C ALA A 168 12.27 20.73 4.64
N TYR A 169 11.84 19.95 3.65
CA TYR A 169 12.39 18.63 3.38
C TYR A 169 13.87 18.69 3.00
N SER A 170 14.31 19.79 2.36
CA SER A 170 15.72 20.07 2.04
C SER A 170 16.67 20.01 3.25
N TYR A 171 16.16 20.20 4.47
CA TYR A 171 16.95 20.06 5.69
C TYR A 171 16.51 18.91 6.60
N ARG A 172 15.24 18.47 6.53
CA ARG A 172 14.74 17.32 7.31
C ARG A 172 15.33 16.03 6.77
N TRP A 173 15.21 15.77 5.47
CA TRP A 173 15.75 14.55 4.85
C TRP A 173 17.23 14.31 5.18
N PRO A 174 18.19 15.21 4.87
CA PRO A 174 19.59 14.94 5.17
C PRO A 174 19.86 14.81 6.68
N ALA A 175 19.11 15.51 7.55
CA ALA A 175 19.29 15.39 8.99
C ALA A 175 18.90 13.99 9.51
N PHE A 176 17.76 13.45 9.06
CA PHE A 176 17.34 12.08 9.41
C PHE A 176 18.21 11.04 8.70
N TYR A 177 18.33 11.13 7.38
CA TYR A 177 19.03 10.16 6.55
C TYR A 177 20.48 9.96 7.00
N ASN A 178 21.23 11.03 7.29
CA ASN A 178 22.64 10.91 7.68
C ASN A 178 22.83 10.12 8.98
N VAL A 179 21.91 10.26 9.95
CA VAL A 179 21.99 9.53 11.22
C VAL A 179 21.50 8.09 11.03
N LEU A 180 20.36 7.92 10.37
CA LEU A 180 19.70 6.62 10.26
C LEU A 180 20.46 5.67 9.32
N SER A 181 20.96 6.14 8.18
CA SER A 181 21.74 5.31 7.24
C SER A 181 23.06 4.81 7.82
N GLN A 182 23.70 5.58 8.71
CA GLN A 182 24.91 5.15 9.40
C GLN A 182 24.62 4.08 10.46
N LYS A 183 23.52 4.25 11.21
CA LYS A 183 23.15 3.32 12.29
C LYS A 183 22.51 2.02 11.76
N TYR A 184 21.78 2.11 10.64
CA TYR A 184 21.04 1.01 10.04
C TYR A 184 21.43 0.81 8.56
N PRO A 185 22.68 0.41 8.27
CA PRO A 185 23.20 0.35 6.90
C PRO A 185 22.53 -0.70 6.00
N ASN A 186 21.76 -1.62 6.58
CA ASN A 186 21.03 -2.66 5.85
C ASN A 186 19.57 -2.25 5.52
N ILE A 187 19.15 -1.05 5.91
CA ILE A 187 17.82 -0.50 5.60
C ILE A 187 17.95 0.44 4.41
N THR A 188 17.09 0.26 3.40
CA THR A 188 16.91 1.23 2.33
C THR A 188 15.96 2.33 2.79
N PHE A 189 16.46 3.56 2.85
CA PHE A 189 15.64 4.72 3.19
C PHE A 189 14.99 5.30 1.94
N ILE A 190 13.67 5.45 1.98
CA ILE A 190 12.83 5.97 0.90
C ILE A 190 12.52 7.43 1.20
N ALA A 191 12.84 8.32 0.26
CA ALA A 191 12.42 9.69 0.33
C ALA A 191 11.01 9.85 -0.24
N THR A 192 10.24 10.78 0.27
CA THR A 192 8.91 11.08 -0.28
C THR A 192 8.97 12.05 -1.45
N THR A 193 10.10 12.70 -1.74
CA THR A 193 10.22 13.57 -2.92
C THR A 193 11.67 13.78 -3.33
N THR A 194 11.90 14.06 -4.61
CA THR A 194 13.18 14.53 -5.15
C THR A 194 13.20 16.03 -5.43
N LYS A 195 12.10 16.77 -5.21
CA LYS A 195 11.99 18.19 -5.60
C LYS A 195 13.02 19.12 -4.93
N SER A 196 13.53 18.73 -3.76
CA SER A 196 14.40 19.58 -2.93
C SER A 196 15.61 18.83 -2.36
N ILE A 197 15.86 17.61 -2.84
CA ILE A 197 16.98 16.76 -2.43
C ILE A 197 17.58 16.10 -3.68
N ASN A 198 18.83 15.66 -3.59
CA ASN A 198 19.51 15.01 -4.69
C ASN A 198 19.74 13.52 -4.37
N SER A 199 19.44 12.66 -5.33
CA SER A 199 19.83 11.25 -5.36
C SER A 199 19.54 10.46 -4.06
N PRO A 200 18.30 10.45 -3.54
CA PRO A 200 17.94 9.51 -2.48
C PRO A 200 18.09 8.05 -2.98
N PRO A 201 18.33 7.07 -2.09
CA PRO A 201 18.44 5.66 -2.49
C PRO A 201 17.18 5.10 -3.17
N ALA A 202 16.01 5.60 -2.76
CA ALA A 202 14.71 5.30 -3.33
C ALA A 202 13.77 6.50 -3.12
N VAL A 203 12.72 6.59 -3.94
CA VAL A 203 11.68 7.61 -3.84
C VAL A 203 10.28 6.97 -3.90
N ASP A 204 9.35 7.51 -3.11
CA ASP A 204 7.92 7.18 -3.19
C ASP A 204 7.20 8.23 -4.05
N ASP A 205 6.55 7.77 -5.13
CA ASP A 205 5.79 8.59 -6.07
C ASP A 205 4.30 8.21 -6.00
N HIS A 206 3.42 9.22 -5.94
CA HIS A 206 1.97 9.01 -5.85
C HIS A 206 1.22 9.56 -7.07
N ASP A 207 0.45 8.70 -7.73
CA ASP A 207 -0.42 9.06 -8.85
C ASP A 207 -1.89 8.83 -8.51
N TYR A 208 -2.62 9.90 -8.21
CA TYR A 208 -4.10 9.91 -8.13
C TYR A 208 -4.67 10.55 -9.39
N GLN A 209 -5.00 9.72 -10.39
CA GLN A 209 -5.32 10.21 -11.72
C GLN A 209 -6.56 9.56 -12.33
N VAL A 210 -7.03 10.13 -13.44
CA VAL A 210 -8.11 9.54 -14.25
C VAL A 210 -7.64 8.27 -14.96
N PRO A 211 -8.52 7.30 -15.28
CA PRO A 211 -8.11 6.05 -15.95
C PRO A 211 -7.28 6.26 -17.23
N LEU A 212 -7.59 7.29 -18.03
CA LEU A 212 -6.84 7.58 -19.25
C LEU A 212 -5.35 7.87 -18.98
N PHE A 213 -5.02 8.52 -17.86
CA PHE A 213 -3.62 8.76 -17.47
C PHE A 213 -2.88 7.44 -17.26
N PHE A 214 -3.47 6.51 -16.51
CA PHE A 214 -2.84 5.22 -16.23
C PHE A 214 -2.57 4.40 -17.49
N ILE A 215 -3.45 4.52 -18.49
CA ILE A 215 -3.27 3.88 -19.80
C ILE A 215 -2.14 4.56 -20.58
N GLN A 216 -2.17 5.89 -20.66
CA GLN A 216 -1.19 6.69 -21.42
C GLN A 216 0.22 6.66 -20.82
N ASN A 217 0.34 6.35 -19.53
CA ASN A 217 1.63 6.22 -18.85
C ASN A 217 2.09 4.75 -18.75
N PHE A 218 1.56 3.86 -19.60
CA PHE A 218 2.12 2.52 -19.78
C PHE A 218 3.55 2.56 -20.34
N PHE A 219 3.79 3.46 -21.30
CA PHE A 219 5.11 3.82 -21.81
C PHE A 219 5.31 5.32 -21.64
N ILE A 220 6.39 5.72 -20.97
CA ILE A 220 6.93 7.05 -21.17
C ILE A 220 7.45 7.06 -22.62
N ASN A 221 6.67 7.61 -23.56
CA ASN A 221 6.96 7.90 -24.99
C ASN A 221 6.19 7.14 -26.11
N ASP A 222 5.03 6.53 -25.87
CA ASP A 222 4.15 6.08 -26.97
C ASP A 222 3.06 7.10 -27.32
N ASP A 223 2.70 7.19 -28.60
CA ASP A 223 1.59 8.03 -29.09
C ASP A 223 0.22 7.36 -28.83
N ASP A 224 -0.30 7.54 -27.62
CA ASP A 224 -1.64 7.08 -27.19
C ASP A 224 -2.78 8.06 -27.54
N SER A 225 -2.55 8.99 -28.48
CA SER A 225 -3.53 10.00 -28.91
C SER A 225 -4.81 9.43 -29.53
N LYS A 226 -4.85 8.11 -29.81
CA LYS A 226 -5.97 7.42 -30.47
C LYS A 226 -6.92 6.69 -29.52
N ILE A 227 -6.65 6.69 -28.21
CA ILE A 227 -7.58 6.13 -27.21
C ILE A 227 -8.69 7.17 -26.97
N ASN A 228 -9.85 6.95 -27.60
CA ASN A 228 -11.02 7.81 -27.40
C ASN A 228 -11.48 7.75 -25.93
N ASP A 229 -11.76 8.91 -25.33
CA ASP A 229 -12.15 9.06 -23.92
C ASP A 229 -13.49 8.38 -23.62
N ALA A 230 -13.45 7.07 -23.38
CA ALA A 230 -14.56 6.28 -22.88
C ALA A 230 -14.56 6.20 -21.34
N PHE A 231 -13.64 6.91 -20.67
CA PHE A 231 -13.41 6.82 -19.24
C PHE A 231 -14.10 8.00 -18.53
N THR A 232 -14.69 7.74 -17.38
CA THR A 232 -15.48 8.77 -16.68
C THR A 232 -14.59 9.88 -16.16
N THR A 233 -14.94 11.13 -16.46
CA THR A 233 -14.36 12.32 -15.85
C THR A 233 -15.14 12.67 -14.58
N GLY A 234 -14.71 12.16 -13.44
CA GLY A 234 -15.41 12.37 -12.17
C GLY A 234 -14.91 11.48 -11.06
N ARG A 235 -15.26 11.82 -9.81
CA ARG A 235 -14.92 10.99 -8.65
C ARG A 235 -15.69 9.68 -8.73
N LEU A 236 -14.98 8.57 -8.61
CA LEU A 236 -15.59 7.25 -8.48
C LEU A 236 -15.89 6.96 -7.01
N ASP A 237 -17.14 6.60 -6.70
CA ASP A 237 -17.49 6.11 -5.36
C ASP A 237 -16.88 4.74 -5.09
N PHE A 238 -16.85 3.90 -6.12
CA PHE A 238 -16.25 2.56 -6.11
C PHE A 238 -15.46 2.31 -7.39
N PRO A 239 -14.44 1.45 -7.38
CA PRO A 239 -13.77 1.06 -8.59
C PRO A 239 -14.72 0.45 -9.62
N SER A 240 -14.43 0.68 -10.90
CA SER A 240 -15.17 0.10 -12.02
C SER A 240 -14.23 -0.81 -12.83
N ILE A 241 -14.78 -1.71 -13.66
CA ILE A 241 -13.93 -2.50 -14.58
C ILE A 241 -13.05 -1.59 -15.44
N LYS A 242 -13.56 -0.44 -15.88
CA LYS A 242 -12.78 0.53 -16.66
C LYS A 242 -11.57 1.08 -15.88
N SER A 243 -11.77 1.49 -14.62
CA SER A 243 -10.65 1.98 -13.80
C SER A 243 -9.68 0.85 -13.48
N SER A 244 -10.18 -0.34 -13.15
CA SER A 244 -9.35 -1.50 -12.85
C SER A 244 -8.51 -1.94 -14.04
N VAL A 245 -9.05 -1.94 -15.27
CA VAL A 245 -8.26 -2.23 -16.49
C VAL A 245 -7.15 -1.20 -16.70
N ALA A 246 -7.45 0.09 -16.50
CA ALA A 246 -6.45 1.14 -16.60
C ALA A 246 -5.33 1.00 -15.56
N GLU A 247 -5.70 0.72 -14.30
CA GLU A 247 -4.75 0.43 -13.22
C GLU A 247 -3.90 -0.80 -13.53
N LEU A 248 -4.48 -1.85 -14.14
CA LEU A 248 -3.72 -3.03 -14.56
C LEU A 248 -2.71 -2.69 -15.64
N ILE A 249 -3.09 -1.90 -16.64
CA ILE A 249 -2.18 -1.45 -17.69
C ILE A 249 -0.98 -0.75 -17.06
N TYR A 250 -1.20 0.21 -16.16
CA TYR A 250 -0.13 0.88 -15.42
C TYR A 250 0.75 -0.12 -14.64
N ARG A 251 0.14 -1.09 -13.96
CA ARG A 251 0.87 -2.11 -13.20
C ARG A 251 1.70 -3.07 -14.08
N ILE A 252 1.25 -3.39 -15.29
CA ILE A 252 2.07 -4.10 -16.29
C ILE A 252 3.32 -3.27 -16.61
N GLY A 253 3.17 -1.95 -16.76
CA GLY A 253 4.30 -1.04 -16.95
C GLY A 253 5.28 -1.04 -15.78
N LEU A 254 4.78 -1.05 -14.53
CA LEU A 254 5.63 -1.17 -13.34
C LEU A 254 6.40 -2.49 -13.29
N GLU A 255 5.75 -3.61 -13.61
CA GLU A 255 6.36 -4.94 -13.59
C GLU A 255 7.48 -5.09 -14.64
N ARG A 256 7.28 -4.49 -15.81
CA ARG A 256 8.30 -4.40 -16.85
C ARG A 256 9.54 -3.61 -16.40
N ASN A 257 9.35 -2.57 -15.61
CA ASN A 257 10.45 -1.73 -15.10
C ASN A 257 10.90 -2.19 -13.70
N SER A 258 10.73 -3.48 -13.38
CA SER A 258 11.06 -4.04 -12.06
C SER A 258 12.56 -4.11 -11.77
N ASP A 259 13.42 -3.76 -12.73
CA ASP A 259 14.84 -3.52 -12.52
C ASP A 259 15.12 -2.26 -11.68
N ILE A 260 14.21 -1.28 -11.71
CA ILE A 260 14.31 -0.03 -10.95
C ILE A 260 13.10 0.23 -10.03
N ILE A 261 11.94 -0.37 -10.32
CA ILE A 261 10.72 -0.25 -9.50
C ILE A 261 10.71 -1.32 -8.42
N ILE A 262 10.79 -0.90 -7.15
CA ILE A 262 10.70 -1.80 -5.98
C ILE A 262 9.31 -2.43 -5.87
N GLY A 263 8.27 -1.66 -6.19
CA GLY A 263 6.89 -2.14 -6.27
C GLY A 263 5.89 -0.99 -6.36
N GLY A 264 4.59 -1.32 -6.47
CA GLY A 264 3.48 -0.36 -6.39
C GLY A 264 2.38 -0.81 -5.44
N CYS A 265 1.78 0.13 -4.70
CA CYS A 265 0.69 -0.14 -3.78
C CYS A 265 -0.56 0.69 -4.13
N TYR A 266 -1.73 0.06 -4.04
CA TYR A 266 -3.00 0.76 -4.25
C TYR A 266 -3.42 1.45 -2.95
N VAL A 267 -3.83 2.71 -3.07
CA VAL A 267 -4.28 3.55 -1.96
C VAL A 267 -5.60 4.25 -2.34
N LEU A 268 -6.64 4.25 -1.51
CA LEU A 268 -6.76 3.71 -0.14
C LEU A 268 -7.34 2.28 -0.12
N VAL A 269 -6.91 1.47 0.85
CA VAL A 269 -7.21 0.03 0.88
C VAL A 269 -8.61 -0.26 1.44
N LEU A 270 -9.01 0.39 2.52
CA LEU A 270 -10.23 0.09 3.26
C LEU A 270 -11.20 1.29 3.25
N GLN A 271 -12.49 1.01 3.07
CA GLN A 271 -13.57 1.99 3.14
C GLN A 271 -14.67 1.50 4.06
N ASN A 272 -14.88 2.17 5.20
CA ASN A 272 -16.12 2.01 5.94
C ASN A 272 -17.22 2.82 5.25
N ILE A 273 -18.21 2.17 4.64
CA ILE A 273 -19.26 2.84 3.86
C ILE A 273 -20.13 3.76 4.73
N ASP A 274 -20.24 3.47 6.03
CA ASP A 274 -21.02 4.30 6.96
C ASP A 274 -20.26 5.57 7.40
N ASN A 275 -18.95 5.65 7.13
CA ASN A 275 -18.12 6.80 7.49
C ASN A 275 -16.91 6.91 6.55
N THR A 276 -17.15 7.36 5.31
CA THR A 276 -16.15 7.49 4.26
C THR A 276 -15.63 8.93 4.11
N GLN A 277 -14.32 9.10 3.92
CA GLN A 277 -13.69 10.41 3.64
C GLN A 277 -13.09 10.49 2.23
N TRP A 278 -12.78 9.33 1.65
CA TRP A 278 -12.11 9.24 0.37
C TRP A 278 -12.55 7.96 -0.34
N THR A 279 -12.80 8.09 -1.64
CA THR A 279 -13.12 7.03 -2.59
C THR A 279 -12.19 7.09 -3.82
N PRO A 280 -12.12 6.06 -4.66
CA PRO A 280 -12.55 4.69 -4.43
C PRO A 280 -11.53 3.89 -3.58
N ASN A 281 -11.91 2.69 -3.13
CA ASN A 281 -11.07 1.83 -2.28
C ASN A 281 -11.12 0.34 -2.70
N LEU A 282 -10.13 -0.46 -2.29
CA LEU A 282 -10.07 -1.89 -2.62
C LEU A 282 -11.17 -2.72 -1.93
N ILE A 283 -11.38 -2.48 -0.64
CA ILE A 283 -12.31 -3.25 0.18
C ILE A 283 -13.29 -2.28 0.83
N VAL A 284 -14.57 -2.46 0.52
CA VAL A 284 -15.67 -1.71 1.13
C VAL A 284 -16.30 -2.57 2.21
N PHE A 285 -16.56 -2.00 3.38
CA PHE A 285 -17.13 -2.75 4.48
C PHE A 285 -18.02 -1.87 5.37
N ASN A 286 -18.83 -2.53 6.21
CA ASN A 286 -19.34 -1.98 7.46
C ASN A 286 -19.39 -3.11 8.50
N ALA A 287 -20.22 -2.98 9.54
CA ALA A 287 -20.38 -4.01 10.57
C ALA A 287 -20.86 -5.36 10.01
N ASP A 288 -21.61 -5.36 8.90
CA ASP A 288 -22.32 -6.54 8.38
C ASP A 288 -21.85 -7.00 7.00
N LEU A 289 -21.22 -6.13 6.21
CA LEU A 289 -20.83 -6.40 4.82
C LEU A 289 -19.33 -6.25 4.59
N ILE A 290 -18.80 -7.04 3.65
CA ILE A 290 -17.48 -6.86 3.04
C ILE A 290 -17.61 -7.08 1.53
N VAL A 291 -17.11 -6.14 0.75
CA VAL A 291 -17.16 -6.16 -0.72
C VAL A 291 -15.74 -5.95 -1.25
N LYS A 292 -15.29 -6.92 -2.04
CA LYS A 292 -14.03 -6.88 -2.79
C LYS A 292 -14.30 -6.18 -4.12
N SER A 293 -13.69 -5.02 -4.36
CA SER A 293 -13.95 -4.21 -5.57
C SER A 293 -13.38 -4.83 -6.84
N THR A 294 -13.71 -4.26 -8.01
CA THR A 294 -13.08 -4.67 -9.28
C THR A 294 -11.57 -4.47 -9.24
N SER A 295 -11.09 -3.40 -8.58
CA SER A 295 -9.66 -3.16 -8.41
C SER A 295 -9.03 -4.17 -7.46
N TYR A 296 -9.73 -4.60 -6.39
CA TYR A 296 -9.23 -5.71 -5.57
C TYR A 296 -9.02 -6.97 -6.40
N LEU A 297 -10.00 -7.34 -7.23
CA LEU A 297 -9.89 -8.53 -8.08
C LEU A 297 -8.74 -8.39 -9.08
N ALA A 298 -8.59 -7.22 -9.68
CA ALA A 298 -7.49 -6.89 -10.57
C ALA A 298 -6.13 -7.02 -9.87
N GLN A 299 -5.96 -6.41 -8.70
CA GLN A 299 -4.73 -6.50 -7.92
C GLN A 299 -4.41 -7.95 -7.52
N LYS A 300 -5.42 -8.76 -7.19
CA LYS A 300 -5.27 -10.19 -6.84
C LYS A 300 -4.78 -11.06 -8.01
N MET A 301 -5.08 -10.66 -9.25
CA MET A 301 -4.62 -11.39 -10.44
C MET A 301 -3.13 -11.24 -10.71
N PHE A 302 -2.46 -10.31 -10.03
CA PHE A 302 -1.01 -10.10 -10.14
C PHE A 302 -0.29 -10.82 -8.99
N GLY A 303 0.45 -11.88 -9.33
CA GLY A 303 1.36 -12.57 -8.42
C GLY A 303 2.83 -12.20 -8.63
N GLU A 304 3.70 -12.75 -7.76
CA GLU A 304 5.17 -12.58 -7.77
C GLU A 304 5.83 -13.38 -8.90
N ASN A 305 6.51 -12.73 -9.86
CA ASN A 305 7.19 -13.41 -10.96
C ASN A 305 8.35 -12.59 -11.54
N LEU A 306 9.27 -13.25 -12.28
CA LEU A 306 10.33 -12.59 -13.06
C LEU A 306 9.91 -12.39 -14.51
N GLU A 307 10.21 -11.24 -15.09
CA GLU A 307 9.88 -10.93 -16.48
C GLU A 307 10.65 -11.77 -17.51
N GLU A 308 9.93 -12.27 -18.51
CA GLU A 308 10.49 -12.94 -19.70
C GLU A 308 10.20 -12.21 -21.01
N GLY A 309 9.23 -11.29 -21.04
CA GLY A 309 9.02 -10.39 -22.17
C GLY A 309 7.72 -9.61 -22.09
N ASP A 310 7.65 -8.48 -22.78
CA ASP A 310 6.53 -7.55 -22.76
C ASP A 310 6.30 -6.90 -24.13
N SER A 311 5.08 -6.42 -24.39
CA SER A 311 4.80 -5.56 -25.54
C SER A 311 3.41 -4.93 -25.49
N LYS A 312 3.09 -4.15 -26.53
CA LYS A 312 1.76 -3.63 -26.82
C LYS A 312 1.39 -3.93 -28.27
N PHE A 313 0.18 -4.42 -28.48
CA PHE A 313 -0.37 -4.69 -29.80
C PHE A 313 -1.71 -3.97 -29.97
N GLY A 314 -1.69 -2.78 -30.55
CA GLY A 314 -2.87 -1.91 -30.60
C GLY A 314 -3.35 -1.53 -29.20
N ASN A 315 -4.59 -1.91 -28.86
CA ASN A 315 -5.25 -1.64 -27.57
C ASN A 315 -5.09 -2.80 -26.56
N LEU A 316 -4.12 -3.69 -26.77
CA LEU A 316 -3.78 -4.81 -25.90
C LEU A 316 -2.39 -4.62 -25.31
N TYR A 317 -2.30 -4.72 -24.00
CA TYR A 317 -1.12 -4.52 -23.17
C TYR A 317 -0.78 -5.85 -22.49
N PHE A 318 0.51 -6.24 -22.47
CA PHE A 318 0.90 -7.50 -21.81
C PHE A 318 2.30 -7.50 -21.23
N VAL A 319 2.46 -8.34 -20.20
CA VAL A 319 3.75 -8.81 -19.69
C VAL A 319 3.67 -10.33 -19.50
N ALA A 320 4.73 -11.01 -19.90
CA ALA A 320 4.94 -12.43 -19.70
C ALA A 320 6.08 -12.61 -18.71
N THR A 321 5.85 -13.46 -17.73
CA THR A 321 6.78 -13.71 -16.63
C THR A 321 6.89 -15.21 -16.38
N LYS A 322 8.04 -15.67 -15.92
CA LYS A 322 8.24 -17.05 -15.50
C LYS A 322 8.44 -17.11 -14.01
N CYS A 323 7.61 -17.92 -13.36
CA CYS A 323 7.81 -18.27 -11.98
C CYS A 323 9.05 -19.17 -11.89
N THR A 324 10.06 -18.72 -11.14
CA THR A 324 11.32 -19.45 -10.97
C THR A 324 11.18 -20.74 -10.18
N ASN A 325 10.16 -20.83 -9.32
CA ASN A 325 9.99 -21.94 -8.39
C ASN A 325 9.43 -23.19 -9.06
N ASP A 326 8.53 -23.03 -10.03
CA ASP A 326 7.83 -24.15 -10.69
C ASP A 326 7.89 -24.11 -12.22
N ASN A 327 8.61 -23.15 -12.80
CA ASN A 327 8.74 -22.91 -14.24
C ASN A 327 7.40 -22.57 -14.94
N THR A 328 6.39 -22.09 -14.21
CA THR A 328 5.13 -21.66 -14.81
C THR A 328 5.32 -20.35 -15.58
N LEU A 329 4.90 -20.34 -16.85
CA LEU A 329 4.75 -19.11 -17.63
C LEU A 329 3.42 -18.44 -17.28
N ILE A 330 3.47 -17.20 -16.82
CA ILE A 330 2.31 -16.36 -16.50
C ILE A 330 2.28 -15.20 -17.50
N VAL A 331 1.21 -15.13 -18.29
CA VAL A 331 0.96 -14.05 -19.24
C VAL A 331 -0.19 -13.19 -18.70
N LYS A 332 0.10 -11.93 -18.40
CA LYS A 332 -0.87 -10.94 -17.91
C LYS A 332 -1.26 -10.05 -19.08
N LEU A 333 -2.56 -9.90 -19.30
CA LEU A 333 -3.13 -9.20 -20.45
C LEU A 333 -4.18 -8.19 -19.98
N ALA A 334 -4.16 -6.99 -20.54
CA ALA A 334 -5.18 -5.98 -20.35
C ALA A 334 -5.56 -5.36 -21.70
N SER A 335 -6.87 -5.25 -21.97
CA SER A 335 -7.36 -4.65 -23.22
C SER A 335 -8.37 -3.55 -22.94
N VAL A 336 -8.27 -2.47 -23.70
CA VAL A 336 -9.25 -1.37 -23.72
C VAL A 336 -10.17 -1.42 -24.94
N ASP A 337 -10.08 -2.47 -25.76
CA ASP A 337 -10.98 -2.64 -26.90
C ASP A 337 -12.38 -3.05 -26.43
N SER A 338 -13.40 -2.57 -27.14
CA SER A 338 -14.78 -2.94 -26.92
C SER A 338 -15.16 -4.29 -27.55
N ASN A 339 -14.32 -4.80 -28.47
CA ASN A 339 -14.55 -6.05 -29.19
C ASN A 339 -13.57 -7.14 -28.74
N ASP A 340 -13.97 -8.40 -28.94
CA ASP A 340 -13.10 -9.54 -28.70
C ASP A 340 -11.86 -9.49 -29.59
N ILE A 341 -10.68 -9.69 -28.99
CA ILE A 341 -9.41 -9.79 -29.70
C ILE A 341 -8.93 -11.24 -29.66
N ALA A 342 -8.77 -11.85 -30.84
CA ALA A 342 -8.12 -13.15 -30.95
C ALA A 342 -6.59 -13.00 -30.81
N ILE A 343 -6.01 -13.63 -29.79
CA ILE A 343 -4.57 -13.61 -29.54
C ILE A 343 -3.93 -14.97 -29.80
N LYS A 344 -2.75 -14.97 -30.42
CA LYS A 344 -1.92 -16.16 -30.58
C LYS A 344 -0.59 -15.94 -29.86
N ILE A 345 -0.43 -16.59 -28.71
CA ILE A 345 0.81 -16.57 -27.95
C ILE A 345 1.75 -17.63 -28.53
N GLN A 346 2.98 -17.23 -28.86
CA GLN A 346 4.03 -18.12 -29.33
C GLN A 346 5.23 -17.99 -28.41
N THR A 347 5.72 -19.12 -27.88
CA THR A 347 6.94 -19.15 -27.08
C THR A 347 8.13 -19.56 -27.95
N GLN A 348 9.22 -18.79 -27.90
CA GLN A 348 10.45 -19.10 -28.62
C GLN A 348 11.46 -19.78 -27.69
N GLY A 349 12.12 -20.83 -28.17
CA GLY A 349 13.20 -21.49 -27.42
C GLY A 349 12.76 -22.32 -26.20
N SER A 350 11.45 -22.49 -25.97
CA SER A 350 10.89 -23.29 -24.88
C SER A 350 9.70 -24.13 -25.34
N THR A 351 9.54 -25.32 -24.76
CA THR A 351 8.32 -26.12 -24.90
C THR A 351 7.35 -25.78 -23.77
N THR A 352 6.20 -25.21 -24.12
CA THR A 352 5.12 -24.95 -23.16
C THR A 352 4.11 -26.09 -23.15
N SER A 353 3.42 -26.25 -22.02
CA SER A 353 2.27 -27.16 -21.89
C SER A 353 1.18 -26.78 -22.90
N SER A 354 0.47 -27.78 -23.43
CA SER A 354 -0.73 -27.57 -24.26
C SER A 354 -1.98 -27.20 -23.45
N VAL A 355 -1.88 -27.21 -22.11
CA VAL A 355 -2.95 -26.89 -21.16
C VAL A 355 -2.48 -25.77 -20.23
N GLY A 356 -3.35 -24.78 -20.00
CA GLY A 356 -3.14 -23.69 -19.07
C GLY A 356 -4.44 -23.26 -18.39
N LEU A 357 -4.32 -22.44 -17.35
CA LEU A 357 -5.46 -21.83 -16.67
C LEU A 357 -5.61 -20.38 -17.14
N ALA A 358 -6.86 -19.93 -17.32
CA ALA A 358 -7.17 -18.55 -17.64
C ALA A 358 -8.10 -17.98 -16.56
N TYR A 359 -7.71 -16.84 -15.99
CA TYR A 359 -8.56 -16.04 -15.10
C TYR A 359 -8.91 -14.76 -15.84
N ILE A 360 -10.20 -14.44 -15.93
CA ILE A 360 -10.67 -13.28 -16.70
C ILE A 360 -11.51 -12.39 -15.80
N LEU A 361 -11.12 -11.12 -15.72
CA LEU A 361 -11.92 -10.05 -15.12
C LEU A 361 -12.48 -9.21 -16.25
N THR A 362 -13.79 -9.32 -16.47
CA THR A 362 -14.53 -8.55 -17.47
C THR A 362 -15.93 -8.25 -16.95
N ALA A 363 -16.60 -7.29 -17.56
CA ALA A 363 -18.04 -7.11 -17.40
C ALA A 363 -18.70 -7.08 -18.77
N GLY A 364 -19.92 -7.63 -18.85
CA GLY A 364 -20.80 -7.38 -19.98
C GLY A 364 -21.19 -5.89 -20.08
N PRO A 365 -21.97 -5.50 -21.09
CA PRO A 365 -22.52 -4.14 -21.17
C PRO A 365 -23.14 -3.75 -19.82
N ALA A 366 -22.82 -2.54 -19.35
CA ALA A 366 -23.05 -2.07 -17.99
C ALA A 366 -24.36 -2.58 -17.37
N ILE A 367 -24.24 -3.47 -16.38
CA ILE A 367 -25.38 -3.89 -15.57
C ILE A 367 -25.67 -2.76 -14.59
N VAL A 368 -26.90 -2.25 -14.59
CA VAL A 368 -27.35 -1.23 -13.65
C VAL A 368 -27.25 -1.82 -12.24
N PRO A 369 -26.53 -1.20 -11.28
CA PRO A 369 -26.33 -1.79 -9.94
C PRO A 369 -27.63 -2.15 -9.20
N SER A 370 -28.74 -1.48 -9.52
CA SER A 370 -30.07 -1.78 -8.96
C SER A 370 -30.71 -3.07 -9.47
N THR A 371 -30.13 -3.74 -10.47
CA THR A 371 -30.68 -4.97 -11.08
C THR A 371 -29.87 -6.23 -10.75
N VAL A 372 -28.78 -6.12 -10.00
CA VAL A 372 -27.98 -7.28 -9.55
C VAL A 372 -28.58 -7.85 -8.27
N TYR A 373 -29.30 -8.96 -8.39
CA TYR A 373 -29.66 -9.80 -7.24
C TYR A 373 -28.60 -10.88 -7.05
N ASN A 374 -28.01 -10.94 -5.84
CA ASN A 374 -27.07 -11.98 -5.45
C ASN A 374 -27.77 -13.34 -5.38
N ASN A 375 -27.68 -14.13 -6.46
CA ASN A 375 -28.01 -15.56 -6.41
C ASN A 375 -26.73 -16.33 -6.07
N TRP A 376 -26.47 -16.51 -4.78
CA TRP A 376 -25.49 -17.49 -4.31
C TRP A 376 -26.15 -18.87 -4.37
N TYR A 377 -25.74 -19.72 -5.32
CA TYR A 377 -25.95 -21.16 -5.18
C TYR A 377 -24.79 -21.71 -4.34
N CYS A 378 -25.15 -22.43 -3.26
CA CYS A 378 -24.24 -23.06 -2.31
C CYS A 378 -23.26 -24.04 -2.95
#